data_AF-A0A3A9C4C2-F1
#
_entry.id   AF-A0A3A9C4C2-F1
#
_cell.length_a   1.000
_cell.length_b   1.000
_cell.length_c   1.000
_cell.angle_alpha   90.00
_cell.angle_beta   90.00
_cell.angle_gamma   90.00
#
_symmetry.space_group_name_H-M   'P 1'
#
loop_
_entity.id
_entity.type
_entity.pdbx_description
1 polymer ?
#
loop_
_entity_poly.entity_id
_entity_poly.type
_entity_poly.pdbx_seq_one_letter_code
_entity_poly.pdbx_strand_id
1 'polypeptide(L)'
;MSDNKTFFQKAEQKKLGLRDIFSDVLRRHTPKEHARLFLAGTPLTTPAEEAMLSQWLKPYLFARIFLAGILLLAAGICFGNSLFLPLIFTMGSYLVPIVVMCFFWEMNIPRNISFASVLLMFFIGGILSLVITLFLSEFDTSGSLLVHYHAVGVIEETAKVAAAVIWLRKKECRYILTGMLVGASVGASFAAIESAGYGIILANWDFGNVVMRAFFAPGGHVAWAAITGGALAWAKGREPFSAKHLFHPVFLAAFAFSVFSHAWWDIFCSRGELLGSMAVWVLILAVLYGILRQGLNQVVEIAVRCNEERLTLALNHGFLEGAVLGERRDMGQGQGQAVFGSTAAFTAAAAGAGGCPVLAANYRLQGVQGSFAGRRFAIKDRIRIGRDAVKNDLVFPSGASGVSKIHCEIFFEKGRLGIRDLGSSYGTYVNQTRLNAGQACWLNPGDRVCLGSQREEFVILT
;
A
#
# COMPACT_ATOMS: atom_id res chain seq x y z
N MET A 1 -11.38 13.99 10.16
CA MET A 1 -10.12 13.38 9.69
C MET A 1 -9.04 13.73 10.69
N SER A 2 -8.06 12.85 10.93
CA SER A 2 -6.79 13.31 11.49
C SER A 2 -6.20 14.33 10.49
N ASP A 3 -5.84 15.52 10.95
CA ASP A 3 -5.18 16.48 10.07
C ASP A 3 -3.70 16.09 9.95
N ASN A 4 -3.40 15.15 9.04
CA ASN A 4 -2.06 14.61 8.84
C ASN A 4 -1.04 15.67 8.38
N LYS A 5 -1.41 16.95 8.19
CA LYS A 5 -0.49 18.06 7.88
C LYS A 5 0.69 18.15 8.84
N THR A 6 0.47 18.05 10.16
CA THR A 6 1.56 18.07 11.14
C THR A 6 2.45 16.82 11.06
N PHE A 7 1.88 15.67 10.68
CA PHE A 7 2.66 14.47 10.38
C PHE A 7 3.52 14.66 9.12
N PHE A 8 2.98 15.24 8.05
CA PHE A 8 3.74 15.59 6.84
C PHE A 8 4.89 16.54 7.11
N GLN A 9 4.64 17.67 7.78
CA GLN A 9 5.66 18.68 8.06
C GLN A 9 6.83 18.08 8.88
N LYS A 10 6.53 17.14 9.80
CA LYS A 10 7.55 16.38 10.52
C LYS A 10 8.24 15.32 9.66
N ALA A 11 7.51 14.69 8.73
CA ALA A 11 8.05 13.71 7.78
C ALA A 11 9.08 14.34 6.85
N GLU A 12 8.71 15.44 6.21
CA GLU A 12 9.55 16.27 5.34
C GLU A 12 10.84 16.70 6.06
N GLN A 13 10.73 17.16 7.31
CA GLN A 13 11.88 17.54 8.15
C GLN A 13 12.66 16.34 8.75
N LYS A 14 12.31 15.08 8.43
CA LYS A 14 12.87 13.85 9.03
C LYS A 14 12.81 13.79 10.57
N LYS A 15 11.85 14.50 11.18
CA LYS A 15 11.63 14.64 12.63
C LYS A 15 10.53 13.72 13.20
N LEU A 16 10.08 12.71 12.43
CA LEU A 16 9.06 11.76 12.90
C LEU A 16 9.56 10.94 14.10
N GLY A 17 8.83 11.02 15.22
CA GLY A 17 9.05 10.19 16.40
C GLY A 17 7.95 9.16 16.63
N LEU A 18 8.22 8.16 17.48
CA LEU A 18 7.23 7.14 17.87
C LEU A 18 5.94 7.74 18.46
N ARG A 19 6.05 8.86 19.20
CA ARG A 19 4.90 9.60 19.73
C ARG A 19 3.95 10.09 18.63
N ASP A 20 4.47 10.47 17.47
CA ASP A 20 3.65 10.93 16.33
C ASP A 20 2.88 9.78 15.69
N ILE A 21 3.45 8.57 15.68
CA ILE A 21 2.83 7.34 15.16
C ILE A 21 1.67 6.91 16.08
N PHE A 22 1.93 6.76 17.39
CA PHE A 22 0.93 6.24 18.33
C PHE A 22 -0.09 7.29 18.85
N SER A 23 -0.01 8.54 18.39
CA SER A 23 -0.88 9.64 18.85
C SER A 23 -2.39 9.40 18.71
N ASP A 24 -2.84 8.59 17.75
CA ASP A 24 -4.27 8.28 17.54
C ASP A 24 -4.77 7.05 18.34
N VAL A 25 -3.91 6.27 19.02
CA VAL A 25 -4.29 5.00 19.68
C VAL A 25 -5.47 5.15 20.63
N LEU A 26 -5.46 6.17 21.48
CA LEU A 26 -6.49 6.43 22.49
C LEU A 26 -7.68 7.26 21.95
N ARG A 27 -7.62 7.73 20.70
CA ARG A 27 -8.66 8.58 20.11
C ARG A 27 -9.89 7.75 19.73
N ARG A 28 -11.08 8.34 19.89
CA ARG A 28 -12.32 7.78 19.33
C ARG A 28 -12.29 7.86 17.79
N HIS A 29 -12.60 6.73 17.15
CA HIS A 29 -12.64 6.60 15.70
C HIS A 29 -14.06 6.31 15.23
N THR A 30 -14.39 6.80 14.04
CA THR A 30 -15.72 6.67 13.44
C THR A 30 -15.88 5.34 12.69
N PRO A 31 -17.11 4.82 12.52
CA PRO A 31 -17.36 3.63 11.69
C PRO A 31 -16.83 3.75 10.25
N LYS A 32 -16.82 4.97 9.69
CA LYS A 32 -16.24 5.27 8.37
C LYS A 32 -14.72 5.12 8.34
N GLU A 33 -14.02 5.50 9.40
CA GLU A 33 -12.56 5.29 9.52
C GLU A 33 -12.23 3.81 9.69
N HIS A 34 -13.05 3.04 10.42
CA HIS A 34 -12.90 1.58 10.53
C HIS A 34 -13.10 0.89 9.16
N ALA A 35 -14.20 1.21 8.46
CA ALA A 35 -14.47 0.64 7.14
C ALA A 35 -13.35 0.97 6.14
N ARG A 36 -12.85 2.21 6.14
CA ARG A 36 -11.73 2.63 5.28
C ARG A 36 -10.44 1.85 5.54
N LEU A 37 -10.19 1.45 6.79
CA LEU A 37 -9.02 0.65 7.15
C LEU A 37 -9.10 -0.75 6.51
N PHE A 38 -10.22 -1.47 6.70
CA PHE A 38 -10.42 -2.80 6.10
C PHE A 38 -10.53 -2.80 4.57
N LEU A 39 -11.00 -1.70 3.98
CA LEU A 39 -11.05 -1.50 2.53
C LEU A 39 -9.69 -1.21 1.90
N ALA A 40 -8.59 -1.06 2.65
CA ALA A 40 -7.25 -0.82 2.10
C ALA A 40 -6.77 -1.97 1.18
N GLY A 41 -5.83 -1.68 0.27
CA GLY A 41 -5.20 -2.70 -0.58
C GLY A 41 -6.06 -3.26 -1.72
N THR A 42 -7.05 -2.51 -2.18
CA THR A 42 -7.78 -2.81 -3.43
C THR A 42 -7.35 -1.82 -4.53
N PRO A 43 -7.60 -2.09 -5.82
CA PRO A 43 -7.31 -1.15 -6.91
C PRO A 43 -7.97 0.22 -6.78
N LEU A 44 -9.09 0.32 -6.05
CA LEU A 44 -9.86 1.56 -5.84
C LEU A 44 -9.46 2.32 -4.58
N THR A 45 -8.66 1.71 -3.69
CA THR A 45 -8.39 2.22 -2.33
C THR A 45 -6.91 2.32 -1.99
N THR A 46 -6.04 1.68 -2.77
CA THR A 46 -4.60 1.88 -2.73
C THR A 46 -4.29 3.32 -3.19
N PRO A 47 -3.65 4.17 -2.37
CA PRO A 47 -3.32 5.53 -2.75
C PRO A 47 -2.23 5.58 -3.83
N ALA A 48 -2.20 6.66 -4.60
CA ALA A 48 -1.03 7.02 -5.40
C ALA A 48 0.17 7.40 -4.50
N GLU A 49 1.39 7.31 -5.03
CA GLU A 49 2.64 7.51 -4.27
C GLU A 49 2.72 8.91 -3.64
N GLU A 50 2.22 9.94 -4.32
CA GLU A 50 2.14 11.32 -3.81
C GLU A 50 1.11 11.51 -2.67
N ALA A 51 0.15 10.58 -2.52
CA ALA A 51 -1.00 10.70 -1.62
C ALA A 51 -1.01 9.66 -0.48
N MET A 52 -0.02 8.76 -0.40
CA MET A 52 -0.04 7.68 0.59
C MET A 52 0.04 8.17 2.04
N LEU A 53 0.86 9.21 2.31
CA LEU A 53 1.00 9.82 3.64
C LEU A 53 -0.27 10.60 4.08
N SER A 54 -0.97 11.29 3.17
CA SER A 54 -2.16 12.11 3.52
C SER A 54 -3.36 11.25 3.86
N GLN A 55 -3.44 10.08 3.24
CA GLN A 55 -4.54 9.16 3.40
C GLN A 55 -4.25 8.03 4.41
N TRP A 56 -3.03 7.95 4.93
CA TRP A 56 -2.65 6.99 5.96
C TRP A 56 -3.46 7.22 7.25
N LEU A 57 -4.02 6.12 7.77
CA LEU A 57 -4.62 6.08 9.10
C LEU A 57 -3.54 5.55 10.04
N LYS A 58 -3.22 6.30 11.10
CA LYS A 58 -2.25 5.90 12.11
C LYS A 58 -2.72 4.64 12.86
N PRO A 59 -1.83 3.86 13.49
CA PRO A 59 -2.23 2.64 14.20
C PRO A 59 -3.11 2.91 15.43
N TYR A 60 -4.21 2.18 15.54
CA TYR A 60 -5.10 2.17 16.71
C TYR A 60 -5.83 0.83 16.91
N LEU A 61 -6.03 0.04 15.85
CA LEU A 61 -6.81 -1.20 15.89
C LEU A 61 -6.07 -2.27 16.68
N PHE A 62 -4.74 -2.39 16.51
CA PHE A 62 -3.92 -3.37 17.24
C PHE A 62 -4.15 -3.29 18.76
N ALA A 63 -4.17 -2.09 19.32
CA ALA A 63 -4.37 -1.86 20.76
C ALA A 63 -5.78 -2.23 21.23
N ARG A 64 -6.80 -2.07 20.36
CA ARG A 64 -8.19 -2.47 20.66
C ARG A 64 -8.38 -3.98 20.59
N ILE A 65 -7.74 -4.65 19.62
CA ILE A 65 -7.70 -6.11 19.53
C ILE A 65 -7.02 -6.68 20.78
N PHE A 66 -5.89 -6.09 21.19
CA PHE A 66 -5.19 -6.48 22.41
C PHE A 66 -6.08 -6.33 23.65
N LEU A 67 -6.67 -5.15 23.87
CA LEU A 67 -7.52 -4.90 25.04
C LEU A 67 -8.75 -5.83 25.07
N ALA A 68 -9.46 -5.98 23.95
CA ALA A 68 -10.60 -6.89 23.86
C ALA A 68 -10.19 -8.35 24.10
N GLY A 69 -9.05 -8.77 23.55
CA GLY A 69 -8.52 -10.12 23.73
C GLY A 69 -8.14 -10.42 25.18
N ILE A 70 -7.43 -9.51 25.86
CA ILE A 70 -7.08 -9.66 27.28
C ILE A 70 -8.33 -9.69 28.16
N LEU A 71 -9.34 -8.86 27.88
CA LEU A 71 -10.61 -8.88 28.63
C LEU A 71 -11.38 -10.20 28.44
N LEU A 72 -11.40 -10.75 27.23
CA LEU A 72 -12.04 -12.05 26.95
C LEU A 72 -11.29 -13.23 27.57
N LEU A 73 -9.94 -13.20 27.55
CA LEU A 73 -9.11 -14.19 28.25
C LEU A 73 -9.32 -14.14 29.76
N ALA A 74 -9.30 -12.94 30.36
CA ALA A 74 -9.56 -12.74 31.78
C ALA A 74 -10.95 -13.24 32.17
N ALA A 75 -11.99 -12.92 31.38
CA ALA A 75 -13.33 -13.44 31.59
C ALA A 75 -13.36 -14.99 31.55
N GLY A 76 -12.76 -15.61 30.53
CA GLY A 76 -12.66 -17.06 30.40
C GLY A 76 -12.00 -17.74 31.60
N ILE A 77 -10.91 -17.17 32.11
CA ILE A 77 -10.21 -17.65 33.31
C ILE A 77 -11.11 -17.49 34.55
N CYS A 78 -11.75 -16.33 34.74
CA CYS A 78 -12.64 -16.06 35.87
C CYS A 78 -13.87 -16.98 35.95
N PHE A 79 -14.34 -17.54 34.83
CA PHE A 79 -15.42 -18.53 34.83
C PHE A 79 -15.01 -19.90 35.40
N GLY A 80 -13.71 -20.21 35.54
CA GLY A 80 -13.22 -21.42 36.19
C GLY A 80 -13.63 -22.75 35.54
N ASN A 81 -14.12 -22.73 34.30
CA ASN A 81 -14.66 -23.90 33.62
C ASN A 81 -13.61 -24.55 32.71
N SER A 82 -13.22 -25.79 33.02
CA SER A 82 -12.20 -26.55 32.27
C SER A 82 -12.51 -26.75 30.78
N LEU A 83 -13.77 -26.68 30.35
CA LEU A 83 -14.16 -26.73 28.94
C LEU A 83 -13.60 -25.53 28.13
N PHE A 84 -13.27 -24.43 28.81
CA PHE A 84 -12.65 -23.25 28.20
C PHE A 84 -11.11 -23.33 28.13
N LEU A 85 -10.45 -24.35 28.71
CA LEU A 85 -8.98 -24.46 28.65
C LEU A 85 -8.44 -24.49 27.20
N PRO A 86 -8.99 -25.28 26.25
CA PRO A 86 -8.55 -25.22 24.85
C PRO A 86 -8.67 -23.82 24.24
N LEU A 87 -9.73 -23.08 24.60
CA LEU A 87 -9.94 -21.71 24.13
C LEU A 87 -8.94 -20.75 24.75
N ILE A 88 -8.73 -20.80 26.07
CA ILE A 88 -7.81 -19.91 26.80
C ILE A 88 -6.38 -20.06 26.28
N PHE A 89 -5.91 -21.30 26.10
CA PHE A 89 -4.56 -21.57 25.63
C PHE A 89 -4.38 -21.19 24.16
N THR A 90 -5.30 -21.59 23.28
CA THR A 90 -5.25 -21.17 21.88
C THR A 90 -5.34 -19.65 21.74
N MET A 91 -6.29 -19.01 22.40
CA MET A 91 -6.47 -17.55 22.32
C MET A 91 -5.29 -16.79 22.93
N GLY A 92 -4.71 -17.28 24.03
CA GLY A 92 -3.50 -16.72 24.64
C GLY A 92 -2.30 -16.77 23.70
N SER A 93 -2.07 -17.93 23.07
CA SER A 93 -1.00 -18.12 22.08
C SER A 93 -1.18 -17.27 20.82
N TYR A 94 -2.42 -17.04 20.37
CA TYR A 94 -2.72 -16.30 19.13
C TYR A 94 -2.81 -14.78 19.32
N LEU A 95 -3.20 -14.29 20.50
CA LEU A 95 -3.53 -12.87 20.71
C LEU A 95 -2.39 -11.92 20.39
N VAL A 96 -1.22 -12.09 21.02
CA VAL A 96 -0.09 -11.16 20.82
C VAL A 96 0.47 -11.25 19.39
N PRO A 97 0.69 -12.44 18.79
CA PRO A 97 1.10 -12.53 17.38
C PRO A 97 0.14 -11.82 16.41
N ILE A 98 -1.18 -11.98 16.58
CA ILE A 98 -2.18 -11.28 15.75
C ILE A 98 -2.12 -9.76 15.98
N VAL A 99 -1.99 -9.30 17.22
CA VAL A 99 -1.86 -7.87 17.54
C VAL A 99 -0.63 -7.25 16.88
N VAL A 100 0.52 -7.92 16.94
CA VAL A 100 1.77 -7.43 16.32
C VAL A 100 1.66 -7.45 14.78
N MET A 101 1.05 -8.48 14.19
CA MET A 101 0.72 -8.50 12.74
C MET A 101 -0.21 -7.34 12.35
N CYS A 102 -1.27 -7.09 13.13
CA CYS A 102 -2.18 -5.96 12.90
C CYS A 102 -1.45 -4.61 13.00
N PHE A 103 -0.51 -4.45 13.93
CA PHE A 103 0.34 -3.27 14.00
C PHE A 103 1.17 -3.10 12.72
N PHE A 104 1.81 -4.15 12.19
CA PHE A 104 2.52 -4.07 10.90
C PHE A 104 1.61 -3.74 9.72
N TRP A 105 0.36 -4.20 9.75
CA TRP A 105 -0.63 -3.87 8.73
C TRP A 105 -1.04 -2.40 8.76
N GLU A 106 -1.30 -1.85 9.96
CA GLU A 106 -1.58 -0.43 10.14
C GLU A 106 -0.35 0.44 9.81
N MET A 107 0.87 -0.04 10.06
CA MET A 107 2.12 0.63 9.69
C MET A 107 2.44 0.58 8.19
N ASN A 108 1.75 -0.22 7.37
CA ASN A 108 1.99 -0.29 5.93
C ASN A 108 1.37 0.92 5.20
N ILE A 109 2.01 2.09 5.34
CA ILE A 109 1.63 3.39 4.73
C ILE A 109 1.22 3.29 3.24
N PRO A 110 1.92 2.53 2.37
CA PRO A 110 1.52 2.37 0.97
C PRO A 110 0.12 1.77 0.76
N ARG A 111 -0.44 1.07 1.76
CA ARG A 111 -1.79 0.46 1.76
C ARG A 111 -2.11 -0.34 0.47
N ASN A 112 -1.08 -1.05 0.00
CA ASN A 112 -1.01 -1.88 -1.20
C ASN A 112 -1.33 -3.37 -0.96
N ILE A 113 -1.52 -3.79 0.30
CA ILE A 113 -1.92 -5.15 0.68
C ILE A 113 -3.26 -5.07 1.40
N SER A 114 -4.24 -5.85 0.93
CA SER A 114 -5.56 -5.94 1.54
C SER A 114 -5.57 -6.82 2.78
N PHE A 115 -6.49 -6.56 3.72
CA PHE A 115 -6.60 -7.37 4.94
C PHE A 115 -6.84 -8.85 4.65
N ALA A 116 -7.63 -9.17 3.61
CA ALA A 116 -7.79 -10.54 3.12
C ALA A 116 -6.46 -11.18 2.67
N SER A 117 -5.56 -10.40 2.05
CA SER A 117 -4.22 -10.89 1.70
C SER A 117 -3.34 -11.11 2.93
N VAL A 118 -3.45 -10.27 3.97
CA VAL A 118 -2.77 -10.47 5.27
C VAL A 118 -3.24 -11.77 5.92
N LEU A 119 -4.55 -12.03 5.96
CA LEU A 119 -5.09 -13.30 6.46
C LEU A 119 -4.60 -14.51 5.65
N LEU A 120 -4.50 -14.40 4.33
CA LEU A 120 -3.93 -15.48 3.50
C LEU A 120 -2.43 -15.69 3.76
N MET A 121 -1.65 -14.62 4.00
CA MET A 121 -0.24 -14.73 4.40
C MET A 121 -0.10 -15.38 5.79
N PHE A 122 -0.99 -15.05 6.72
CA PHE A 122 -1.06 -15.66 8.05
C PHE A 122 -1.37 -17.17 7.93
N PHE A 123 -2.54 -17.54 7.41
CA PHE A 123 -2.94 -18.96 7.35
C PHE A 123 -2.06 -19.78 6.41
N ILE A 124 -1.97 -19.42 5.12
CA ILE A 124 -1.25 -20.24 4.14
C ILE A 124 0.26 -20.13 4.36
N GLY A 125 0.77 -18.91 4.57
CA GLY A 125 2.22 -18.69 4.71
C GLY A 125 2.78 -19.27 6.01
N GLY A 126 2.10 -19.07 7.14
CA GLY A 126 2.50 -19.66 8.42
C GLY A 126 2.46 -21.18 8.43
N ILE A 127 1.34 -21.79 8.02
CA ILE A 127 1.22 -23.26 7.94
C ILE A 127 2.27 -23.83 6.96
N LEU A 128 2.48 -23.20 5.80
CA LEU A 128 3.52 -23.63 4.87
C LEU A 128 4.92 -23.53 5.48
N SER A 129 5.25 -22.46 6.22
CA SER A 129 6.54 -22.37 6.91
C SER A 129 6.71 -23.45 7.97
N LEU A 130 5.66 -23.85 8.70
CA LEU A 130 5.73 -24.98 9.63
C LEU A 130 5.94 -26.32 8.91
N VAL A 131 5.25 -26.56 7.78
CA VAL A 131 5.45 -27.78 6.97
C VAL A 131 6.87 -27.84 6.39
N ILE A 132 7.42 -26.70 5.94
CA ILE A 132 8.81 -26.63 5.48
C ILE A 132 9.79 -26.86 6.65
N THR A 133 9.53 -26.28 7.83
CA THR A 133 10.32 -26.56 9.05
C THR A 133 10.35 -28.06 9.35
N LEU A 134 9.19 -28.73 9.41
CA LEU A 134 9.12 -30.17 9.68
C LEU A 134 9.93 -30.98 8.67
N PHE A 135 9.80 -30.69 7.37
CA PHE A 135 10.57 -31.36 6.32
C PHE A 135 12.09 -31.11 6.43
N LEU A 136 12.50 -29.90 6.82
CA LEU A 136 13.91 -29.55 6.99
C LEU A 136 14.51 -30.11 8.30
N SER A 137 13.69 -30.41 9.31
CA SER A 137 14.12 -31.04 10.56
C SER A 137 14.37 -32.55 10.45
N GLU A 138 13.97 -33.19 9.34
CA GLU A 138 14.32 -34.59 9.02
C GLU A 138 15.80 -34.75 8.60
N PHE A 139 16.48 -33.66 8.25
CA PHE A 139 17.92 -33.69 8.03
C PHE A 139 18.66 -33.76 9.37
N ASP A 140 19.79 -34.49 9.40
CA ASP A 140 20.48 -34.81 10.64
C ASP A 140 20.91 -33.57 11.43
N THR A 141 20.23 -33.35 12.56
CA THR A 141 20.54 -32.32 13.57
C THR A 141 21.24 -32.91 14.81
N SER A 142 21.74 -34.15 14.73
CA SER A 142 22.49 -34.77 15.82
C SER A 142 23.79 -34.01 16.10
N GLY A 143 24.06 -33.78 17.38
CA GLY A 143 25.18 -32.94 17.80
C GLY A 143 25.04 -32.47 19.24
N SER A 144 25.85 -31.49 19.62
CA SER A 144 25.70 -30.84 20.92
C SER A 144 24.44 -29.97 20.96
N LEU A 145 23.94 -29.68 22.17
CA LEU A 145 22.78 -28.81 22.37
C LEU A 145 22.91 -27.43 21.68
N LEU A 146 24.15 -26.91 21.59
CA LEU A 146 24.44 -25.66 20.87
C LEU A 146 24.28 -25.81 19.34
N VAL A 147 24.73 -26.94 18.77
CA VAL A 147 24.52 -27.26 17.35
C VAL A 147 23.02 -27.38 17.05
N HIS A 148 22.26 -28.04 17.94
CA HIS A 148 20.81 -28.19 17.79
C HIS A 148 20.09 -26.83 17.73
N TYR A 149 20.30 -25.92 18.69
CA TYR A 149 19.63 -24.62 18.68
C TYR A 149 20.02 -23.73 17.48
N HIS A 150 21.28 -23.77 17.04
CA HIS A 150 21.66 -23.08 15.80
C HIS A 150 21.04 -23.72 14.55
N ALA A 151 20.90 -25.04 14.50
CA ALA A 151 20.21 -25.73 13.40
C ALA A 151 18.72 -25.37 13.35
N VAL A 152 18.00 -25.39 14.49
CA VAL A 152 16.61 -24.94 14.60
C VAL A 152 16.47 -23.49 14.10
N GLY A 153 17.34 -22.58 14.58
CA GLY A 153 17.37 -21.19 14.13
C GLY A 153 17.54 -21.03 12.61
N VAL A 154 18.44 -21.81 11.99
CA VAL A 154 18.64 -21.82 10.53
C VAL A 154 17.42 -22.38 9.80
N ILE A 155 16.94 -23.56 10.22
CA ILE A 155 15.84 -24.29 9.57
C ILE A 155 14.59 -23.43 9.55
N GLU A 156 14.19 -22.90 10.71
CA GLU A 156 12.93 -22.20 10.82
C GLU A 156 12.92 -20.84 10.13
N GLU A 157 13.99 -20.05 10.25
CA GLU A 157 14.04 -18.75 9.58
C GLU A 157 14.15 -18.92 8.07
N THR A 158 14.82 -19.98 7.58
CA THR A 158 14.78 -20.39 6.17
C THR A 158 13.35 -20.70 5.72
N ALA A 159 12.62 -21.48 6.51
CA ALA A 159 11.24 -21.86 6.21
C ALA A 159 10.27 -20.67 6.16
N LYS A 160 10.39 -19.73 7.12
CA LYS A 160 9.61 -18.47 7.14
C LYS A 160 9.92 -17.59 5.92
N VAL A 161 11.20 -17.45 5.53
CA VAL A 161 11.60 -16.73 4.31
C VAL A 161 11.04 -17.41 3.05
N ALA A 162 11.18 -18.73 2.94
CA ALA A 162 10.70 -19.50 1.78
C ALA A 162 9.19 -19.32 1.55
N ALA A 163 8.38 -19.37 2.63
CA ALA A 163 6.96 -19.07 2.56
C ALA A 163 6.70 -17.59 2.17
N ALA A 164 7.39 -16.63 2.79
CA ALA A 164 7.21 -15.20 2.51
C ALA A 164 7.51 -14.82 1.04
N VAL A 165 8.48 -15.48 0.39
CA VAL A 165 8.87 -15.25 -1.02
C VAL A 165 7.68 -15.39 -2.00
N ILE A 166 6.70 -16.24 -1.69
CA ILE A 166 5.48 -16.44 -2.52
C ILE A 166 4.70 -15.14 -2.72
N TRP A 167 4.71 -14.25 -1.73
CA TRP A 167 4.10 -12.92 -1.80
C TRP A 167 5.12 -11.83 -2.13
N LEU A 168 6.34 -11.87 -1.59
CA LEU A 168 7.38 -10.88 -1.84
C LEU A 168 7.80 -10.79 -3.32
N ARG A 169 7.59 -11.85 -4.12
CA ARG A 169 7.78 -11.83 -5.58
C ARG A 169 6.84 -10.87 -6.34
N LYS A 170 5.71 -10.45 -5.74
CA LYS A 170 4.76 -9.52 -6.37
C LYS A 170 5.37 -8.12 -6.54
N LYS A 171 5.00 -7.40 -7.61
CA LYS A 171 5.43 -6.02 -7.89
C LYS A 171 4.97 -4.99 -6.84
N GLU A 172 3.89 -5.30 -6.13
CA GLU A 172 3.36 -4.47 -5.02
C GLU A 172 4.33 -4.45 -3.82
N CYS A 173 5.03 -5.55 -3.56
CA CYS A 173 5.94 -5.73 -2.42
C CYS A 173 7.30 -5.07 -2.64
N ARG A 174 7.33 -3.78 -3.02
CA ARG A 174 8.54 -3.01 -3.32
C ARG A 174 9.01 -2.09 -2.17
N TYR A 175 8.17 -1.91 -1.15
CA TYR A 175 8.45 -1.08 0.00
C TYR A 175 8.89 -1.94 1.19
N ILE A 176 9.84 -1.46 1.98
CA ILE A 176 10.33 -2.15 3.18
C ILE A 176 9.17 -2.44 4.14
N LEU A 177 8.28 -1.47 4.39
CA LEU A 177 7.10 -1.65 5.27
C LEU A 177 6.16 -2.77 4.77
N THR A 178 6.00 -2.90 3.45
CA THR A 178 5.23 -3.99 2.84
C THR A 178 5.94 -5.33 3.03
N GLY A 179 7.26 -5.36 2.91
CA GLY A 179 8.07 -6.55 3.20
C GLY A 179 7.97 -7.00 4.66
N MET A 180 8.04 -6.04 5.59
CA MET A 180 7.86 -6.29 7.02
C MET A 180 6.48 -6.86 7.32
N LEU A 181 5.42 -6.34 6.69
CA LEU A 181 4.06 -6.86 6.83
C LEU A 181 3.94 -8.33 6.35
N VAL A 182 4.48 -8.65 5.17
CA VAL A 182 4.45 -10.04 4.66
C VAL A 182 5.17 -10.98 5.63
N GLY A 183 6.37 -10.60 6.06
CA GLY A 183 7.16 -11.35 7.04
C GLY A 183 6.43 -11.52 8.38
N ALA A 184 5.97 -10.43 8.98
CA ALA A 184 5.21 -10.44 10.22
C ALA A 184 3.95 -11.33 10.16
N SER A 185 3.27 -11.37 9.01
CA SER A 185 2.07 -12.21 8.84
C SER A 185 2.41 -13.69 8.91
N VAL A 186 3.49 -14.12 8.23
CA VAL A 186 4.00 -15.51 8.28
C VAL A 186 4.48 -15.83 9.70
N GLY A 187 5.34 -14.99 10.28
CA GLY A 187 5.91 -15.19 11.61
C GLY A 187 4.87 -15.16 12.74
N ALA A 188 3.77 -14.43 12.60
CA ALA A 188 2.68 -14.42 13.57
C ALA A 188 1.89 -15.73 13.62
N SER A 189 1.65 -16.34 12.46
CA SER A 189 0.97 -17.64 12.39
C SER A 189 1.87 -18.76 12.88
N PHE A 190 3.16 -18.71 12.52
CA PHE A 190 4.19 -19.59 13.06
C PHE A 190 4.21 -19.53 14.60
N ALA A 191 4.42 -18.34 15.16
CA ALA A 191 4.46 -18.13 16.61
C ALA A 191 3.19 -18.59 17.32
N ALA A 192 2.01 -18.33 16.72
CA ALA A 192 0.73 -18.67 17.33
C ALA A 192 0.49 -20.18 17.40
N ILE A 193 0.73 -20.91 16.31
CA ILE A 193 0.53 -22.36 16.23
C ILE A 193 1.57 -23.09 17.10
N GLU A 194 2.84 -22.71 17.00
CA GLU A 194 3.92 -23.31 17.77
C GLU A 194 3.74 -23.06 19.28
N SER A 195 3.39 -21.83 19.69
CA SER A 195 3.08 -21.53 21.10
C SER A 195 1.85 -22.28 21.63
N ALA A 196 0.85 -22.55 20.77
CA ALA A 196 -0.29 -23.39 21.15
C ALA A 196 0.15 -24.85 21.34
N GLY A 197 1.02 -25.37 20.46
CA GLY A 197 1.63 -26.70 20.61
C GLY A 197 2.42 -26.86 21.92
N TYR A 198 3.27 -25.89 22.25
CA TYR A 198 4.00 -25.87 23.53
C TYR A 198 3.05 -25.82 24.73
N GLY A 199 2.13 -24.86 24.79
CA GLY A 199 1.25 -24.66 25.95
C GLY A 199 0.24 -25.79 26.17
N ILE A 200 -0.31 -26.38 25.09
CA ILE A 200 -1.35 -27.41 25.17
C ILE A 200 -0.75 -28.81 25.33
N ILE A 201 0.27 -29.16 24.53
CA ILE A 201 0.77 -30.54 24.44
C ILE A 201 2.01 -30.72 25.32
N LEU A 202 3.09 -29.99 25.05
CA LEU A 202 4.40 -30.25 25.69
C LEU A 202 4.46 -29.81 27.15
N ALA A 203 3.81 -28.70 27.48
CA ALA A 203 3.78 -28.13 28.82
C ALA A 203 2.52 -28.51 29.63
N ASN A 204 1.67 -29.40 29.09
CA ASN A 204 0.47 -29.94 29.75
C ASN A 204 -0.41 -28.86 30.44
N TRP A 205 -0.87 -27.87 29.67
CA TRP A 205 -1.68 -26.75 30.16
C TRP A 205 -0.96 -25.83 31.17
N ASP A 206 0.36 -25.64 31.03
CA ASP A 206 1.09 -24.61 31.79
C ASP A 206 0.77 -23.19 31.28
N PHE A 207 0.07 -22.43 32.11
CA PHE A 207 -0.23 -21.02 31.86
C PHE A 207 1.03 -20.14 31.86
N GLY A 208 2.07 -20.50 32.63
CA GLY A 208 3.34 -19.78 32.68
C GLY A 208 4.03 -19.73 31.32
N ASN A 209 4.10 -20.87 30.61
CA ASN A 209 4.61 -20.97 29.25
C ASN A 209 3.88 -20.01 28.28
N VAL A 210 2.54 -20.00 28.30
CA VAL A 210 1.73 -19.14 27.43
C VAL A 210 1.99 -17.66 27.72
N VAL A 211 2.05 -17.26 29.00
CA VAL A 211 2.36 -15.86 29.39
C VAL A 211 3.77 -15.46 28.98
N MET A 212 4.77 -16.33 29.19
CA MET A 212 6.15 -16.08 28.80
C MET A 212 6.25 -15.90 27.27
N ARG A 213 5.70 -16.83 26.48
CA ARG A 213 5.75 -16.75 25.02
C ARG A 213 4.97 -15.55 24.48
N ALA A 214 3.83 -15.19 25.10
CA ALA A 214 3.08 -13.98 24.77
C ALA A 214 3.86 -12.68 25.09
N PHE A 215 4.64 -12.65 26.19
CA PHE A 215 5.50 -11.51 26.53
C PHE A 215 6.62 -11.30 25.50
N PHE A 216 7.31 -12.38 25.10
CA PHE A 216 8.41 -12.30 24.15
C PHE A 216 7.96 -12.12 22.68
N ALA A 217 6.73 -12.52 22.32
CA ALA A 217 6.22 -12.51 20.94
C ALA A 217 6.50 -11.24 20.09
N PRO A 218 6.43 -10.00 20.62
CA PRO A 218 6.76 -8.78 19.84
C PRO A 218 8.22 -8.69 19.37
N GLY A 219 9.11 -9.49 19.95
CA GLY A 219 10.52 -9.62 19.61
C GLY A 219 10.95 -11.08 19.40
N GLY A 220 10.03 -11.96 19.01
CA GLY A 220 10.29 -13.34 18.59
C GLY A 220 10.03 -13.54 17.09
N HIS A 221 9.45 -14.67 16.68
CA HIS A 221 9.24 -15.00 15.26
C HIS A 221 8.51 -13.95 14.42
N VAL A 222 7.59 -13.17 15.01
CA VAL A 222 6.94 -12.05 14.30
C VAL A 222 7.97 -11.00 13.89
N ALA A 223 8.91 -10.67 14.78
CA ALA A 223 9.98 -9.72 14.54
C ALA A 223 11.05 -10.29 13.61
N TRP A 224 11.51 -11.52 13.83
CA TRP A 224 12.52 -12.17 12.97
C TRP A 224 12.07 -12.27 11.51
N ALA A 225 10.81 -12.67 11.28
CA ALA A 225 10.22 -12.72 9.96
C ALA A 225 9.97 -11.31 9.38
N ALA A 226 9.54 -10.32 10.19
CA ALA A 226 9.41 -8.94 9.74
C ALA A 226 10.75 -8.31 9.32
N ILE A 227 11.82 -8.59 10.08
CA ILE A 227 13.20 -8.17 9.79
C ILE A 227 13.64 -8.72 8.43
N THR A 228 13.53 -10.03 8.21
CA THR A 228 13.97 -10.68 6.97
C THR A 228 13.09 -10.31 5.77
N GLY A 229 11.77 -10.26 5.95
CA GLY A 229 10.83 -9.80 4.91
C GLY A 229 11.03 -8.34 4.50
N GLY A 230 11.28 -7.46 5.48
CA GLY A 230 11.60 -6.05 5.25
C GLY A 230 12.95 -5.87 4.54
N ALA A 231 13.98 -6.60 4.97
CA ALA A 231 15.30 -6.58 4.34
C ALA A 231 15.31 -7.17 2.92
N LEU A 232 14.48 -8.18 2.64
CA LEU A 232 14.33 -8.73 1.28
C LEU A 232 13.58 -7.75 0.36
N ALA A 233 12.56 -7.05 0.86
CA ALA A 233 11.92 -5.97 0.12
C ALA A 233 12.86 -4.77 -0.11
N TRP A 234 13.75 -4.47 0.84
CA TRP A 234 14.84 -3.49 0.65
C TRP A 234 15.77 -3.93 -0.50
N ALA A 235 16.31 -5.15 -0.42
CA ALA A 235 17.23 -5.71 -1.41
C ALA A 235 16.63 -5.78 -2.83
N LYS A 236 15.33 -6.07 -2.94
CA LYS A 236 14.61 -6.11 -4.23
C LYS A 236 14.27 -4.72 -4.77
N GLY A 237 13.84 -3.80 -3.90
CA GLY A 237 13.31 -2.50 -4.30
C GLY A 237 12.23 -2.60 -5.39
N ARG A 238 12.42 -1.87 -6.50
CA ARG A 238 11.50 -1.83 -7.65
C ARG A 238 11.71 -2.97 -8.66
N GLU A 239 12.72 -3.82 -8.49
CA GLU A 239 13.04 -4.88 -9.44
C GLU A 239 12.05 -6.07 -9.37
N PRO A 240 11.89 -6.87 -10.45
CA PRO A 240 11.27 -8.18 -10.36
C PRO A 240 12.13 -9.10 -9.47
N PHE A 241 11.48 -9.88 -8.61
CA PHE A 241 12.19 -10.79 -7.71
C PHE A 241 13.01 -11.84 -8.49
N SER A 242 14.25 -12.02 -8.08
CA SER A 242 15.21 -13.00 -8.61
C SER A 242 16.17 -13.42 -7.49
N ALA A 243 16.85 -14.56 -7.67
CA ALA A 243 17.69 -15.17 -6.63
C ALA A 243 18.80 -14.25 -6.10
N LYS A 244 19.31 -13.29 -6.91
CA LYS A 244 20.33 -12.33 -6.49
C LYS A 244 19.95 -11.53 -5.24
N HIS A 245 18.66 -11.29 -4.99
CA HIS A 245 18.20 -10.55 -3.81
C HIS A 245 18.38 -11.32 -2.51
N LEU A 246 18.41 -12.66 -2.56
CA LEU A 246 18.73 -13.52 -1.42
C LEU A 246 20.23 -13.52 -1.07
N PHE A 247 21.08 -13.05 -1.98
CA PHE A 247 22.54 -12.88 -1.76
C PHE A 247 22.93 -11.41 -1.53
N HIS A 248 21.96 -10.50 -1.42
CA HIS A 248 22.23 -9.09 -1.17
C HIS A 248 22.68 -8.89 0.29
N PRO A 249 23.75 -8.11 0.57
CA PRO A 249 24.35 -8.02 1.90
C PRO A 249 23.39 -7.55 2.99
N VAL A 250 22.45 -6.64 2.67
CA VAL A 250 21.41 -6.21 3.62
C VAL A 250 20.47 -7.35 4.02
N PHE A 251 20.11 -8.23 3.08
CA PHE A 251 19.26 -9.38 3.39
C PHE A 251 20.06 -10.44 4.15
N LEU A 252 21.29 -10.76 3.72
CA LEU A 252 22.14 -11.73 4.40
C LEU A 252 22.45 -11.33 5.85
N ALA A 253 22.73 -10.04 6.11
CA ALA A 253 22.96 -9.53 7.46
C ALA A 253 21.70 -9.63 8.34
N ALA A 254 20.53 -9.27 7.80
CA ALA A 254 19.25 -9.38 8.51
C ALA A 254 18.86 -10.84 8.78
N PHE A 255 19.11 -11.74 7.82
CA PHE A 255 18.86 -13.17 7.94
C PHE A 255 19.77 -13.83 8.98
N ALA A 256 21.08 -13.58 8.90
CA ALA A 256 22.04 -14.04 9.92
C ALA A 256 21.67 -13.51 11.31
N PHE A 257 21.29 -12.24 11.42
CA PHE A 257 20.82 -11.66 12.69
C PHE A 257 19.60 -12.41 13.25
N SER A 258 18.57 -12.68 12.43
CA SER A 258 17.40 -13.45 12.86
C SER A 258 17.79 -14.86 13.31
N VAL A 259 18.56 -15.60 12.51
CA VAL A 259 19.04 -16.96 12.83
C VAL A 259 19.80 -17.01 14.16
N PHE A 260 20.78 -16.13 14.34
CA PHE A 260 21.62 -16.15 15.55
C PHE A 260 20.87 -15.65 16.79
N SER A 261 20.07 -14.58 16.67
CA SER A 261 19.29 -14.08 17.82
C SER A 261 18.16 -15.04 18.23
N HIS A 262 17.60 -15.80 17.29
CA HIS A 262 16.67 -16.89 17.58
C HIS A 262 17.36 -18.01 18.37
N ALA A 263 18.48 -18.56 17.85
CA ALA A 263 19.23 -19.61 18.53
C ALA A 263 19.72 -19.18 19.94
N TRP A 264 20.14 -17.93 20.11
CA TRP A 264 20.48 -17.39 21.44
C TRP A 264 19.27 -17.26 22.36
N TRP A 265 18.11 -16.85 21.85
CA TRP A 265 16.89 -16.79 22.65
C TRP A 265 16.51 -18.17 23.18
N ASP A 266 16.58 -19.22 22.34
CA ASP A 266 16.35 -20.61 22.76
C ASP A 266 17.34 -21.08 23.83
N ILE A 267 18.64 -20.78 23.65
CA ILE A 267 19.69 -21.12 24.63
C ILE A 267 19.43 -20.44 25.98
N PHE A 268 19.04 -19.16 26.01
CA PHE A 268 18.77 -18.46 27.27
C PHE A 268 17.46 -18.92 27.91
N CYS A 269 16.40 -19.11 27.13
CA CYS A 269 15.11 -19.59 27.62
C CYS A 269 15.17 -21.02 28.17
N SER A 270 15.86 -21.95 27.47
CA SER A 270 16.04 -23.34 27.93
C SER A 270 16.83 -23.46 29.23
N ARG A 271 17.69 -22.47 29.54
CA ARG A 271 18.44 -22.40 30.80
C ARG A 271 17.77 -21.56 31.89
N GLY A 272 16.64 -20.91 31.60
CA GLY A 272 16.00 -19.95 32.51
C GLY A 272 16.80 -18.65 32.72
N GLU A 273 17.75 -18.32 31.84
CA GLU A 273 18.61 -17.13 31.92
C GLU A 273 17.84 -15.85 31.50
N LEU A 274 16.89 -15.40 32.34
CA LEU A 274 15.98 -14.29 32.04
C LEU A 274 16.71 -13.02 31.56
N LEU A 275 17.85 -12.66 32.15
CA LEU A 275 18.65 -11.50 31.73
C LEU A 275 19.20 -11.64 30.30
N GLY A 276 19.61 -12.85 29.90
CA GLY A 276 20.05 -13.15 28.54
C GLY A 276 18.89 -13.05 27.54
N SER A 277 17.75 -13.67 27.86
CA SER A 277 16.54 -13.59 27.03
C SER A 277 16.05 -12.14 26.88
N MET A 278 16.06 -11.34 27.96
CA MET A 278 15.75 -9.91 27.93
C MET A 278 16.70 -9.12 27.02
N ALA A 279 18.02 -9.35 27.15
CA ALA A 279 19.02 -8.63 26.37
C ALA A 279 18.88 -8.90 24.86
N VAL A 280 18.67 -10.17 24.48
CA VAL A 280 18.42 -10.57 23.09
C VAL A 280 17.12 -9.97 22.57
N TRP A 281 16.05 -10.00 23.37
CA TRP A 281 14.74 -9.43 23.00
C TRP A 281 14.82 -7.91 22.75
N VAL A 282 15.50 -7.16 23.62
CA VAL A 282 15.73 -5.72 23.43
C VAL A 282 16.56 -5.45 22.17
N LEU A 283 17.58 -6.27 21.88
CA LEU A 283 18.39 -6.16 20.66
C LEU A 283 17.55 -6.40 19.40
N ILE A 284 16.67 -7.41 19.40
CA ILE A 284 15.75 -7.71 18.29
C ILE A 284 14.80 -6.52 18.06
N LEU A 285 14.20 -5.97 19.12
CA LEU A 285 13.34 -4.78 19.02
C LEU A 285 14.09 -3.55 18.49
N ALA A 286 15.37 -3.37 18.86
CA ALA A 286 16.20 -2.28 18.36
C ALA A 286 16.49 -2.40 16.85
N VAL A 287 16.84 -3.60 16.37
CA VAL A 287 17.06 -3.87 14.93
C VAL A 287 15.75 -3.76 14.15
N LEU A 288 14.65 -4.30 14.68
CA LEU A 288 13.31 -4.19 14.11
C LEU A 288 12.89 -2.72 13.94
N TYR A 289 13.10 -1.89 14.97
CA TYR A 289 12.86 -0.45 14.91
C TYR A 289 13.75 0.24 13.87
N GLY A 290 15.02 -0.18 13.74
CA GLY A 290 15.92 0.31 12.70
C GLY A 290 15.38 0.09 11.28
N ILE A 291 14.94 -1.13 10.96
CA ILE A 291 14.35 -1.47 9.66
C ILE A 291 13.01 -0.76 9.45
N LEU A 292 12.15 -0.69 10.49
CA LEU A 292 10.89 0.05 10.45
C LEU A 292 11.13 1.53 10.12
N ARG A 293 12.12 2.16 10.76
CA ARG A 293 12.51 3.55 10.51
C ARG A 293 13.03 3.76 9.09
N GLN A 294 13.81 2.82 8.54
CA GLN A 294 14.23 2.89 7.14
C GLN A 294 13.06 2.75 6.17
N GLY A 295 12.08 1.89 6.47
CA GLY A 295 10.86 1.79 5.68
C GLY A 295 9.98 3.04 5.73
N LEU A 296 9.90 3.70 6.89
CA LEU A 296 9.23 5.00 7.03
C LEU A 296 9.95 6.07 6.20
N ASN A 297 11.29 6.18 6.32
CA ASN A 297 12.10 7.11 5.54
C ASN A 297 11.92 6.91 4.02
N GLN A 298 12.00 5.66 3.56
CA GLN A 298 11.82 5.29 2.15
C GLN A 298 10.47 5.77 1.60
N VAL A 299 9.38 5.53 2.35
CA VAL A 299 8.04 5.91 1.91
C VAL A 299 7.84 7.43 1.93
N VAL A 300 8.44 8.13 2.89
CA VAL A 300 8.43 9.59 2.95
C VAL A 300 9.19 10.20 1.77
N GLU A 301 10.40 9.71 1.48
CA GLU A 301 11.23 10.19 0.36
C GLU A 301 10.52 10.01 -0.99
N ILE A 302 9.91 8.85 -1.22
CA ILE A 302 9.12 8.59 -2.43
C ILE A 302 7.93 9.56 -2.52
N ALA A 303 7.18 9.76 -1.42
CA ALA A 303 6.01 10.64 -1.43
C ALA A 303 6.38 12.12 -1.65
N VAL A 304 7.47 12.60 -1.04
CA VAL A 304 7.97 13.97 -1.25
C VAL A 304 8.42 14.15 -2.69
N ARG A 305 9.27 13.26 -3.22
CA ARG A 305 9.76 13.32 -4.59
C ARG A 305 8.62 13.33 -5.61
N CYS A 306 7.61 12.47 -5.46
CA CYS A 306 6.46 12.46 -6.38
C CYS A 306 5.62 13.75 -6.30
N ASN A 307 5.56 14.42 -5.14
CA ASN A 307 4.92 15.75 -5.03
C ASN A 307 5.77 16.85 -5.67
N GLU A 308 7.10 16.83 -5.52
CA GLU A 308 8.02 17.78 -6.18
C GLU A 308 7.99 17.64 -7.71
N GLU A 309 8.06 16.41 -8.23
CA GLU A 309 7.93 16.13 -9.67
C GLU A 309 6.58 16.63 -10.21
N ARG A 310 5.49 16.41 -9.46
CA ARG A 310 4.15 16.89 -9.81
C ARG A 310 4.03 18.42 -9.75
N LEU A 311 4.65 19.08 -8.78
CA LEU A 311 4.68 20.54 -8.66
C LEU A 311 5.49 21.16 -9.80
N THR A 312 6.66 20.57 -10.11
CA THR A 312 7.53 20.98 -11.22
C THR A 312 6.82 20.84 -12.56
N LEU A 313 6.11 19.73 -12.77
CA LEU A 313 5.25 19.52 -13.93
C LEU A 313 4.09 20.55 -13.99
N ALA A 314 3.53 20.94 -12.84
CA ALA A 314 2.47 21.95 -12.76
C ALA A 314 2.98 23.35 -13.14
N LEU A 315 4.15 23.74 -12.62
CA LEU A 315 4.83 25.01 -12.92
C LEU A 315 5.26 25.09 -14.39
N ASN A 316 5.97 24.08 -14.90
CA ASN A 316 6.48 24.03 -16.28
C ASN A 316 5.37 24.00 -17.36
N HIS A 317 4.11 23.80 -16.96
CA HIS A 317 2.95 23.81 -17.85
C HIS A 317 1.89 24.86 -17.46
N GLY A 318 2.27 25.87 -16.66
CA GLY A 318 1.44 27.06 -16.37
C GLY A 318 0.21 26.79 -15.50
N PHE A 319 0.09 25.63 -14.85
CA PHE A 319 -1.12 25.24 -14.11
C PHE A 319 -1.34 26.02 -12.81
N LEU A 320 -0.33 26.74 -12.30
CA LEU A 320 -0.40 27.47 -11.02
C LEU A 320 -0.46 29.00 -11.16
N GLU A 321 -0.12 29.57 -12.32
CA GLU A 321 -0.16 31.02 -12.53
C GLU A 321 -1.59 31.58 -12.41
N GLY A 322 -2.58 30.80 -12.85
CA GLY A 322 -4.00 31.12 -12.66
C GLY A 322 -4.55 30.94 -11.24
N ALA A 323 -3.79 30.33 -10.32
CA ALA A 323 -4.22 30.05 -8.95
C ALA A 323 -3.63 31.04 -7.92
N VAL A 324 -2.48 31.64 -8.20
CA VAL A 324 -1.78 32.56 -7.27
C VAL A 324 -2.12 34.03 -7.52
N LEU A 325 -2.54 34.40 -8.74
CA LEU A 325 -2.98 35.76 -9.09
C LEU A 325 -4.48 36.02 -8.82
N GLY A 326 -5.11 35.16 -8.02
CA GLY A 326 -6.55 35.15 -7.74
C GLY A 326 -7.04 36.10 -6.63
N GLU A 327 -6.21 37.01 -6.10
CA GLU A 327 -6.65 37.86 -4.97
C GLU A 327 -5.93 39.23 -4.91
N ARG A 328 -6.33 40.15 -5.81
CA ARG A 328 -6.37 41.62 -5.60
C ARG A 328 -7.00 42.32 -6.82
N ARG A 329 -8.33 42.50 -6.77
CA ARG A 329 -9.01 43.59 -7.49
C ARG A 329 -9.99 44.25 -6.52
N ASP A 330 -9.95 45.56 -6.48
CA ASP A 330 -10.73 46.38 -5.56
C ASP A 330 -12.24 46.19 -5.72
N MET A 331 -12.96 46.46 -4.63
CA MET A 331 -14.40 46.71 -4.70
C MET A 331 -14.67 48.03 -5.43
N GLY A 332 -14.92 47.94 -6.74
CA GLY A 332 -15.40 49.05 -7.58
C GLY A 332 -16.68 48.66 -8.30
N GLN A 333 -17.74 49.44 -8.14
CA GLN A 333 -18.99 49.28 -8.89
C GLN A 333 -18.74 49.60 -10.38
N GLY A 334 -19.20 48.76 -11.31
CA GLY A 334 -19.04 49.03 -12.74
C GLY A 334 -19.71 48.01 -13.65
N GLN A 335 -20.59 48.49 -14.52
CA GLN A 335 -21.34 47.71 -15.52
C GLN A 335 -20.44 47.18 -16.64
N GLY A 336 -20.85 46.08 -17.28
CA GLY A 336 -20.90 46.02 -18.75
C GLY A 336 -19.80 45.27 -19.52
N GLN A 337 -20.28 44.32 -20.33
CA GLN A 337 -19.73 43.88 -21.62
C GLN A 337 -18.43 43.05 -21.67
N ALA A 338 -18.29 42.34 -22.80
CA ALA A 338 -17.32 41.27 -23.08
C ALA A 338 -16.09 41.78 -23.86
N VAL A 339 -15.08 40.91 -24.06
CA VAL A 339 -14.36 40.70 -25.35
C VAL A 339 -13.30 39.57 -25.24
N PHE A 340 -12.95 39.01 -26.41
CA PHE A 340 -12.01 37.89 -26.67
C PHE A 340 -10.50 38.28 -26.69
N GLY A 341 -9.63 37.26 -26.69
CA GLY A 341 -8.24 37.30 -27.22
C GLY A 341 -7.20 36.63 -26.29
N SER A 342 -6.53 35.51 -26.61
CA SER A 342 -5.53 35.22 -27.67
C SER A 342 -4.16 35.89 -27.43
N THR A 343 -2.95 35.33 -27.66
CA THR A 343 -2.44 34.01 -28.12
C THR A 343 -0.90 34.06 -28.14
N ALA A 344 -0.17 32.98 -27.83
CA ALA A 344 1.19 32.64 -28.31
C ALA A 344 1.51 31.18 -27.90
N ALA A 345 1.96 30.20 -28.72
CA ALA A 345 3.04 30.13 -29.72
C ALA A 345 4.44 29.89 -29.08
N PHE A 346 5.36 29.03 -29.57
CA PHE A 346 5.40 28.12 -30.74
C PHE A 346 6.54 27.06 -30.59
N THR A 347 6.52 25.96 -31.38
CA THR A 347 7.62 25.06 -31.91
C THR A 347 8.97 24.85 -31.16
N ALA A 348 9.62 23.67 -31.03
CA ALA A 348 9.79 22.42 -31.84
C ALA A 348 10.95 22.39 -32.88
N ALA A 349 11.96 21.50 -32.67
CA ALA A 349 12.99 20.95 -33.61
C ALA A 349 14.05 20.11 -32.81
N ALA A 350 14.78 19.09 -33.30
CA ALA A 350 14.71 18.22 -34.50
C ALA A 350 15.52 16.90 -34.32
N ALA A 351 15.47 16.01 -35.33
CA ALA A 351 16.02 14.62 -35.44
C ALA A 351 17.55 14.45 -35.16
N GLY A 352 18.11 13.24 -34.99
CA GLY A 352 17.64 11.85 -35.08
C GLY A 352 18.80 10.87 -34.76
N ALA A 353 18.84 9.58 -35.14
CA ALA A 353 17.90 8.65 -35.77
C ALA A 353 18.41 7.18 -35.62
N GLY A 354 17.55 6.15 -35.71
CA GLY A 354 17.94 4.72 -35.82
C GLY A 354 17.15 3.74 -34.93
N GLY A 355 16.36 2.84 -35.55
CA GLY A 355 15.66 1.74 -34.88
C GLY A 355 14.23 2.05 -34.40
N CYS A 356 13.35 1.03 -34.47
CA CYS A 356 12.02 1.05 -33.85
C CYS A 356 12.16 1.05 -32.30
N PRO A 357 11.31 1.73 -31.48
CA PRO A 357 9.91 2.09 -31.73
C PRO A 357 9.45 3.46 -31.16
N VAL A 358 9.01 4.42 -32.00
CA VAL A 358 8.37 5.66 -31.49
C VAL A 358 7.24 6.12 -32.41
N LEU A 359 6.04 6.26 -31.84
CA LEU A 359 5.06 7.36 -32.00
C LEU A 359 3.67 6.95 -31.48
N ALA A 360 3.60 6.50 -30.22
CA ALA A 360 2.39 6.71 -29.44
C ALA A 360 2.34 8.20 -29.09
N ALA A 361 1.75 9.01 -29.97
CA ALA A 361 1.49 10.41 -29.68
C ALA A 361 0.62 10.48 -28.42
N ASN A 362 1.03 11.28 -27.44
CA ASN A 362 0.40 11.34 -26.11
C ASN A 362 -0.90 12.17 -26.16
N TYR A 363 -1.85 11.77 -27.01
CA TYR A 363 -3.07 12.53 -27.21
C TYR A 363 -3.82 12.72 -25.88
N ARG A 364 -4.26 13.95 -25.62
CA ARG A 364 -5.00 14.35 -24.42
C ARG A 364 -6.31 15.03 -24.84
N LEU A 365 -7.37 14.71 -24.12
CA LEU A 365 -8.64 15.43 -24.19
C LEU A 365 -8.63 16.49 -23.09
N GLN A 366 -8.67 17.78 -23.44
CA GLN A 366 -8.83 18.87 -22.45
C GLN A 366 -10.25 19.42 -22.53
N GLY A 367 -10.96 19.50 -21.40
CA GLY A 367 -12.20 20.25 -21.31
C GLY A 367 -11.94 21.74 -21.43
N VAL A 368 -12.57 22.39 -22.41
CA VAL A 368 -12.53 23.83 -22.63
C VAL A 368 -13.64 24.52 -21.86
N GLN A 369 -14.85 23.96 -21.89
CA GLN A 369 -16.03 24.47 -21.17
C GLN A 369 -16.83 23.33 -20.51
N GLY A 370 -17.74 23.70 -19.60
CA GLY A 370 -18.69 22.78 -19.00
C GLY A 370 -18.16 21.97 -17.82
N SER A 371 -18.72 20.79 -17.61
CA SER A 371 -18.51 19.92 -16.44
C SER A 371 -17.04 19.51 -16.21
N PHE A 372 -16.20 19.67 -17.24
CA PHE A 372 -14.78 19.30 -17.21
C PHE A 372 -13.84 20.45 -17.62
N ALA A 373 -14.30 21.70 -17.62
CA ALA A 373 -13.47 22.87 -17.93
C ALA A 373 -12.13 22.86 -17.18
N GLY A 374 -11.02 23.08 -17.91
CA GLY A 374 -9.66 23.07 -17.39
C GLY A 374 -9.07 21.67 -17.08
N ARG A 375 -9.88 20.61 -17.06
CA ARG A 375 -9.39 19.24 -16.77
C ARG A 375 -8.82 18.59 -18.03
N ARG A 376 -7.73 17.83 -17.87
CA ARG A 376 -7.06 17.06 -18.93
C ARG A 376 -7.19 15.56 -18.66
N PHE A 377 -7.48 14.78 -19.69
CA PHE A 377 -7.59 13.33 -19.66
C PHE A 377 -6.63 12.74 -20.69
N ALA A 378 -5.78 11.79 -20.29
CA ALA A 378 -4.90 11.08 -21.21
C ALA A 378 -5.72 10.06 -22.01
N ILE A 379 -5.61 10.09 -23.34
CA ILE A 379 -6.24 9.09 -24.20
C ILE A 379 -5.21 7.98 -24.42
N LYS A 380 -5.53 6.75 -23.98
CA LYS A 380 -4.66 5.57 -24.13
C LYS A 380 -4.98 4.86 -25.44
N ASP A 381 -5.85 3.86 -25.41
CA ASP A 381 -6.32 3.14 -26.60
C ASP A 381 -7.75 3.52 -26.99
N ARG A 382 -8.61 3.72 -25.97
CA ARG A 382 -10.00 4.13 -26.09
C ARG A 382 -10.43 4.87 -24.81
N ILE A 383 -11.34 5.83 -24.96
CA ILE A 383 -12.07 6.49 -23.87
C ILE A 383 -13.52 6.68 -24.30
N ARG A 384 -14.46 6.17 -23.52
CA ARG A 384 -15.90 6.32 -23.75
C ARG A 384 -16.48 7.37 -22.81
N ILE A 385 -17.43 8.15 -23.31
CA ILE A 385 -17.94 9.35 -22.66
C ILE A 385 -19.48 9.28 -22.56
N GLY A 386 -20.03 9.57 -21.38
CA GLY A 386 -21.48 9.55 -21.13
C GLY A 386 -21.85 9.74 -19.66
N ARG A 387 -23.14 9.66 -19.33
CA ARG A 387 -23.64 9.80 -17.93
C ARG A 387 -23.69 8.49 -17.13
N ASP A 388 -23.55 7.33 -17.77
CA ASP A 388 -23.63 6.03 -17.09
C ASP A 388 -22.25 5.63 -16.50
N ALA A 389 -22.13 5.65 -15.17
CA ALA A 389 -20.87 5.38 -14.48
C ALA A 389 -20.34 3.94 -14.64
N VAL A 390 -21.18 2.99 -15.09
CA VAL A 390 -20.78 1.59 -15.31
C VAL A 390 -20.26 1.38 -16.73
N LYS A 391 -20.62 2.26 -17.67
CA LYS A 391 -20.41 2.05 -19.12
C LYS A 391 -19.42 3.01 -19.78
N ASN A 392 -18.97 4.05 -19.08
CA ASN A 392 -18.11 5.09 -19.64
C ASN A 392 -16.91 5.38 -18.72
N ASP A 393 -15.79 5.77 -19.32
CA ASP A 393 -14.56 6.14 -18.62
C ASP A 393 -14.59 7.62 -18.18
N LEU A 394 -15.18 8.49 -19.00
CA LEU A 394 -15.43 9.90 -18.66
C LEU A 394 -16.92 10.09 -18.34
N VAL A 395 -17.22 10.16 -17.04
CA VAL A 395 -18.58 10.10 -16.50
C VAL A 395 -19.12 11.49 -16.17
N PHE A 396 -20.10 11.95 -16.94
CA PHE A 396 -20.85 13.18 -16.68
C PHE A 396 -21.84 13.05 -15.51
N PRO A 397 -22.10 14.13 -14.74
CA PRO A 397 -23.15 14.15 -13.73
C PRO A 397 -24.51 13.75 -14.30
N SER A 398 -25.35 13.09 -13.49
CA SER A 398 -26.68 12.62 -13.92
C SER A 398 -27.59 13.74 -14.46
N GLY A 399 -27.44 14.97 -13.94
CA GLY A 399 -28.14 16.17 -14.37
C GLY A 399 -27.52 16.94 -15.54
N ALA A 400 -26.43 16.46 -16.16
CA ALA A 400 -25.80 17.13 -17.30
C ALA A 400 -26.74 17.12 -18.54
N SER A 401 -27.32 18.28 -18.85
CA SER A 401 -28.19 18.49 -20.00
C SER A 401 -27.42 18.29 -21.31
N GLY A 402 -28.00 17.55 -22.27
CA GLY A 402 -27.40 17.31 -23.58
C GLY A 402 -26.53 16.04 -23.68
N VAL A 403 -26.12 15.43 -22.56
CA VAL A 403 -25.26 14.24 -22.58
C VAL A 403 -26.10 12.95 -22.45
N SER A 404 -25.91 11.96 -23.33
CA SER A 404 -26.59 10.65 -23.22
C SER A 404 -25.92 9.70 -22.21
N LYS A 405 -26.62 8.62 -21.82
CA LYS A 405 -26.08 7.59 -20.91
C LYS A 405 -24.78 6.99 -21.46
N ILE A 406 -24.75 6.70 -22.76
CA ILE A 406 -23.56 6.46 -23.58
C ILE A 406 -23.65 7.51 -24.69
N HIS A 407 -22.63 8.34 -24.88
CA HIS A 407 -22.69 9.45 -25.84
C HIS A 407 -21.77 9.20 -27.05
N CYS A 408 -20.47 9.06 -26.80
CA CYS A 408 -19.48 8.85 -27.84
C CYS A 408 -18.28 8.05 -27.30
N GLU A 409 -17.43 7.59 -28.21
CA GLU A 409 -16.11 7.06 -27.86
C GLU A 409 -15.03 7.70 -28.74
N ILE A 410 -13.91 8.02 -28.13
CA ILE A 410 -12.66 8.40 -28.80
C ILE A 410 -11.74 7.18 -28.72
N PHE A 411 -11.08 6.83 -29.82
CA PHE A 411 -10.31 5.60 -29.97
C PHE A 411 -9.09 5.81 -30.87
N PHE A 412 -8.06 4.99 -30.70
CA PHE A 412 -6.97 4.87 -31.66
C PHE A 412 -7.21 3.71 -32.62
N GLU A 413 -6.99 3.95 -33.90
CA GLU A 413 -6.95 2.91 -34.93
C GLU A 413 -5.83 3.24 -35.94
N LYS A 414 -4.96 2.26 -36.23
CA LYS A 414 -3.86 2.39 -37.21
C LYS A 414 -2.97 3.64 -36.99
N GLY A 415 -2.73 3.99 -35.72
CA GLY A 415 -1.91 5.15 -35.32
C GLY A 415 -2.61 6.51 -35.45
N ARG A 416 -3.92 6.56 -35.75
CA ARG A 416 -4.71 7.79 -35.82
C ARG A 416 -5.76 7.82 -34.71
N LEU A 417 -6.01 9.01 -34.17
CA LEU A 417 -7.11 9.24 -33.24
C LEU A 417 -8.42 9.41 -34.02
N GLY A 418 -9.48 8.77 -33.57
CA GLY A 418 -10.83 8.92 -34.12
C GLY A 418 -11.87 9.08 -33.03
N ILE A 419 -13.01 9.65 -33.39
CA ILE A 419 -14.20 9.75 -32.55
C ILE A 419 -15.42 9.21 -33.30
N ARG A 420 -16.35 8.61 -32.55
CA ARG A 420 -17.61 8.10 -33.06
C ARG A 420 -18.74 8.42 -32.08
N ASP A 421 -19.82 9.00 -32.61
CA ASP A 421 -21.07 9.14 -31.86
C ASP A 421 -21.75 7.76 -31.72
N LEU A 422 -22.19 7.40 -30.51
CA LEU A 422 -22.76 6.09 -30.18
C LEU A 422 -24.29 6.08 -30.16
N GLY A 423 -24.93 6.96 -30.95
CA GLY A 423 -26.38 7.15 -30.96
C GLY A 423 -26.86 8.12 -29.89
N SER A 424 -26.11 9.22 -29.69
CA SER A 424 -26.47 10.22 -28.69
C SER A 424 -27.72 11.02 -29.09
N SER A 425 -28.50 11.41 -28.09
CA SER A 425 -29.80 12.07 -28.31
C SER A 425 -29.66 13.50 -28.86
N TYR A 426 -28.54 14.16 -28.59
CA TYR A 426 -28.26 15.54 -28.99
C TYR A 426 -27.11 15.67 -29.99
N GLY A 427 -26.38 14.59 -30.28
CA GLY A 427 -25.28 14.56 -31.25
C GLY A 427 -23.91 14.96 -30.68
N THR A 428 -22.88 14.27 -31.16
CA THR A 428 -21.48 14.69 -31.07
C THR A 428 -21.13 15.60 -32.24
N TYR A 429 -20.32 16.63 -31.99
CA TYR A 429 -19.86 17.58 -33.00
C TYR A 429 -18.33 17.66 -33.00
N VAL A 430 -17.71 17.76 -34.17
CA VAL A 430 -16.27 18.02 -34.36
C VAL A 430 -16.13 19.28 -35.20
N ASN A 431 -15.42 20.29 -34.70
CA ASN A 431 -15.24 21.59 -35.36
C ASN A 431 -16.58 22.16 -35.89
N GLN A 432 -17.59 22.21 -35.00
CA GLN A 432 -18.97 22.62 -35.28
C GLN A 432 -19.79 21.71 -36.24
N THR A 433 -19.16 20.75 -36.91
CA THR A 433 -19.85 19.78 -37.79
C THR A 433 -20.42 18.63 -36.98
N ARG A 434 -21.72 18.35 -37.10
CA ARG A 434 -22.37 17.22 -36.41
C ARG A 434 -21.93 15.89 -37.04
N LEU A 435 -21.59 14.91 -36.22
CA LEU A 435 -21.27 13.56 -36.68
C LEU A 435 -22.55 12.75 -36.95
N ASN A 436 -22.49 11.90 -37.97
CA ASN A 436 -23.48 10.82 -38.13
C ASN A 436 -23.24 9.73 -37.08
N ALA A 437 -24.31 9.24 -36.46
CA ALA A 437 -24.22 8.16 -35.47
C ALA A 437 -23.56 6.91 -36.09
N GLY A 438 -22.62 6.31 -35.36
CA GLY A 438 -21.85 5.14 -35.81
C GLY A 438 -20.71 5.44 -36.80
N GLN A 439 -20.66 6.62 -37.43
CA GLN A 439 -19.57 6.97 -38.35
C GLN A 439 -18.33 7.42 -37.56
N ALA A 440 -17.15 6.94 -37.98
CA ALA A 440 -15.88 7.42 -37.45
C ALA A 440 -15.46 8.74 -38.11
N CYS A 441 -15.06 9.71 -37.31
CA CYS A 441 -14.41 10.95 -37.73
C CYS A 441 -12.98 10.94 -37.18
N TRP A 442 -11.98 11.22 -38.03
CA TRP A 442 -10.58 11.28 -37.60
C TRP A 442 -10.27 12.64 -36.98
N LEU A 443 -9.56 12.61 -35.86
CA LEU A 443 -9.22 13.79 -35.06
C LEU A 443 -7.72 14.11 -35.18
N ASN A 444 -7.43 15.40 -35.27
CA ASN A 444 -6.09 15.98 -35.23
C ASN A 444 -5.91 16.81 -33.95
N PRO A 445 -4.66 17.08 -33.52
CA PRO A 445 -4.39 18.03 -32.45
C PRO A 445 -4.94 19.42 -32.83
N GLY A 446 -5.67 20.05 -31.92
CA GLY A 446 -6.39 21.31 -32.12
C GLY A 446 -7.89 21.15 -32.40
N ASP A 447 -8.36 19.97 -32.80
CA ASP A 447 -9.78 19.75 -33.08
C ASP A 447 -10.64 19.90 -31.82
N ARG A 448 -11.81 20.54 -31.98
CA ARG A 448 -12.79 20.80 -30.92
C ARG A 448 -13.96 19.83 -31.00
N VAL A 449 -14.25 19.16 -29.89
CA VAL A 449 -15.32 18.17 -29.75
C VAL A 449 -16.38 18.69 -28.80
N CYS A 450 -17.64 18.78 -29.25
CA CYS A 450 -18.77 19.20 -28.40
C CYS A 450 -19.79 18.08 -28.23
N LEU A 451 -20.34 17.92 -27.02
CA LEU A 451 -21.30 16.88 -26.68
C LEU A 451 -22.70 17.46 -26.45
N GLY A 452 -23.57 17.33 -27.46
CA GLY A 452 -24.96 17.78 -27.45
C GLY A 452 -25.18 19.30 -27.43
N SER A 453 -24.24 20.09 -26.92
CA SER A 453 -24.24 21.55 -26.97
C SER A 453 -22.82 22.10 -26.87
N GLN A 454 -22.63 23.38 -27.22
CA GLN A 454 -21.35 24.09 -27.05
C GLN A 454 -20.95 24.28 -25.57
N ARG A 455 -21.84 23.99 -24.61
CA ARG A 455 -21.52 24.09 -23.17
C ARG A 455 -20.57 22.99 -22.71
N GLU A 456 -20.52 21.86 -23.39
CA GLU A 456 -19.65 20.72 -23.06
C GLU A 456 -18.65 20.52 -24.21
N GLU A 457 -17.64 21.39 -24.23
CA GLU A 457 -16.61 21.46 -25.27
C GLU A 457 -15.27 20.93 -24.76
N PHE A 458 -14.60 20.14 -25.59
CA PHE A 458 -13.24 19.65 -25.40
C PHE A 458 -12.35 20.02 -26.58
N VAL A 459 -11.04 20.04 -26.38
CA VAL A 459 -10.02 20.15 -27.43
C VAL A 459 -9.05 18.97 -27.35
N ILE A 460 -8.64 18.48 -28.52
CA ILE A 460 -7.60 17.45 -28.67
C ILE A 460 -6.23 18.10 -28.61
N LEU A 461 -5.35 17.57 -27.77
CA LEU A 461 -3.95 17.99 -27.61
C LEU A 461 -3.03 16.76 -27.76
N THR A 462 -1.72 16.98 -27.83
CA THR A 462 -0.66 15.95 -27.84
C THR A 462 0.46 16.28 -26.86
#